data_AF-A0A920EA12-F1
#
_entry.id   AF-A0A920EA12-F1
#
_cell.length_a   1.000
_cell.length_b   1.000
_cell.length_c   1.000
_cell.angle_alpha   90.00
_cell.angle_beta   90.00
_cell.angle_gamma   90.00
#
_symmetry.space_group_name_H-M   'P 1'
#
loop_
_entity.id
_entity.type
_entity.pdbx_description
1 polymer ?
#
loop_
_entity_poly.entity_id
_entity_poly.type
_entity_poly.pdbx_seq_one_letter_code
_entity_poly.pdbx_strand_id
1 'polypeptide(L)'
;MTLSNTHAVFYHITESSNSSDNLTNSNDGWNYKFRLHLTRLGQPQLVSLYQISIVDQSPKPKLSWKNEFELIHRKKDGSEEIYNLQKISPQMF
;
A
#
# COMPACT_ATOMS: atom_id res chain seq x y z
N MET A 1 -7.63 -17.42 -18.01
CA MET A 1 -7.01 -16.75 -16.85
C MET A 1 -5.54 -16.58 -17.17
N THR A 2 -5.11 -15.35 -17.43
CA THR A 2 -3.69 -15.03 -17.62
C THR A 2 -3.09 -14.95 -16.22
N LEU A 3 -2.20 -15.88 -15.87
CA LEU A 3 -1.47 -15.81 -14.61
C LEU A 3 -0.49 -14.64 -14.72
N SER A 4 -0.66 -13.61 -13.88
CA SER A 4 0.35 -12.55 -13.76
C SER A 4 1.67 -13.15 -13.28
N ASN A 5 2.75 -12.81 -13.96
CA ASN A 5 4.10 -13.23 -13.60
C ASN A 5 4.62 -12.51 -12.35
N THR A 6 3.89 -11.54 -11.79
CA THR A 6 4.32 -10.71 -10.65
C THR A 6 3.33 -10.80 -9.51
N HIS A 7 3.83 -11.19 -8.33
CA HIS A 7 3.08 -11.27 -7.09
C HIS A 7 3.80 -10.45 -6.03
N ALA A 8 3.08 -9.71 -5.19
CA ALA A 8 3.71 -9.20 -3.98
C ALA A 8 3.74 -10.27 -2.91
N VAL A 9 4.83 -10.26 -2.13
CA VAL A 9 5.00 -11.24 -1.06
C VAL A 9 4.64 -10.61 0.28
N PHE A 10 5.02 -9.36 0.53
CA PHE A 10 4.70 -8.65 1.77
C PHE A 10 4.91 -7.14 1.65
N TYR A 11 4.32 -6.40 2.58
CA TYR A 11 4.59 -4.98 2.82
C TYR A 11 5.11 -4.79 4.25
N HIS A 12 5.82 -3.70 4.51
CA HIS A 12 6.09 -3.24 5.88
C HIS A 12 5.94 -1.72 5.98
N ILE A 13 5.58 -1.25 7.18
CA ILE A 13 5.51 0.18 7.49
C ILE A 13 6.94 0.68 7.68
N THR A 14 7.38 1.60 6.84
CA THR A 14 8.69 2.26 6.98
C THR A 14 8.62 3.50 7.86
N GLU A 15 7.48 4.17 7.87
CA GLU A 15 7.24 5.36 8.70
C GLU A 15 5.79 5.32 9.19
N SER A 16 5.57 5.63 10.47
CA SER A 16 4.25 5.92 11.02
C SER A 16 4.34 7.15 11.90
N SER A 17 3.50 8.15 11.65
CA SER A 17 3.40 9.34 12.48
C SER A 17 1.94 9.69 12.73
N ASN A 18 1.67 10.23 13.90
CA ASN A 18 0.39 10.82 14.22
C ASN A 18 0.44 12.29 13.78
N SER A 19 -0.43 12.73 12.87
CA SER A 19 -0.67 14.15 12.65
C SER A 19 -1.72 14.62 13.64
N SER A 20 -1.28 14.97 14.84
CA SER A 20 -2.05 15.82 15.73
C SER A 20 -1.70 17.28 15.38
N ASP A 21 -2.18 17.77 14.25
CA ASP A 21 -2.02 19.20 13.93
C ASP A 21 -3.01 19.99 14.79
N ASN A 22 -2.47 20.55 15.87
CA ASN A 22 -3.18 21.03 17.05
C ASN A 22 -3.82 22.43 16.86
N LEU A 23 -4.33 22.74 15.65
CA LEU A 23 -4.83 24.07 15.31
C LEU A 23 -6.26 24.11 14.76
N THR A 24 -6.86 22.97 14.38
CA THR A 24 -8.27 22.91 13.98
C THR A 24 -8.83 21.52 14.32
N ASN A 25 -9.90 21.47 15.10
CA ASN A 25 -10.66 20.27 15.51
C ASN A 25 -11.20 19.45 14.32
N SER A 26 -10.34 18.80 13.53
CA SER A 26 -10.79 17.90 12.47
C SER A 26 -9.76 16.80 12.21
N ASN A 27 -9.91 15.75 13.01
CA ASN A 27 -9.43 14.38 12.84
C ASN A 27 -7.95 14.12 13.11
N ASP A 28 -7.67 13.57 14.30
CA ASP A 28 -6.46 12.80 14.59
C ASP A 28 -6.27 11.75 13.48
N GLY A 29 -5.23 11.95 12.66
CA GLY A 29 -4.92 11.13 11.51
C GLY A 29 -3.55 10.47 11.67
N TRP A 30 -3.43 9.24 11.20
CA TRP A 30 -2.18 8.53 11.11
C TRP A 30 -1.68 8.57 9.67
N ASN A 31 -0.44 9.02 9.50
CA ASN A 31 0.28 8.95 8.24
C ASN A 31 1.15 7.70 8.25
N TYR A 32 1.02 6.88 7.23
CA TYR A 32 1.88 5.71 7.04
C TYR A 32 2.59 5.78 5.70
N LYS A 33 3.86 5.39 5.69
CA LYS A 33 4.54 4.98 4.47
C LYS A 33 4.78 3.48 4.52
N PHE A 34 4.32 2.76 3.51
CA PHE A 34 4.65 1.35 3.33
C PHE A 34 5.66 1.17 2.26
N ARG A 35 6.60 0.25 2.47
CA ARG A 35 7.40 -0.31 1.39
C ARG A 35 6.79 -1.62 0.93
N LEU A 36 6.45 -1.69 -0.36
CA LEU A 36 5.94 -2.90 -1.01
C LEU A 36 7.11 -3.67 -1.66
N HIS A 37 7.15 -4.97 -1.41
CA HIS A 37 8.12 -5.89 -2.01
C HIS A 37 7.41 -6.83 -2.98
N LEU A 38 7.84 -6.79 -4.25
CA LEU A 38 7.31 -7.66 -5.29
C LEU A 38 8.32 -8.76 -5.64
N THR A 39 7.80 -9.93 -5.99
CA THR A 39 8.56 -11.02 -6.57
C THR A 39 7.95 -11.40 -7.91
N ARG A 40 8.78 -11.87 -8.83
CA ARG A 40 8.30 -12.52 -10.06
C ARG A 40 8.24 -14.02 -9.86
N LEU A 41 7.21 -14.66 -10.41
CA LEU A 41 7.09 -16.12 -10.44
C LEU A 41 8.28 -16.68 -11.22
N GLY A 42 9.01 -17.62 -10.61
CA GLY A 42 10.20 -18.23 -11.21
C GLY A 42 11.48 -17.38 -11.16
N GLN A 43 11.46 -16.19 -10.53
CA GLN A 43 12.66 -15.42 -10.25
C GLN A 43 12.85 -15.29 -8.73
N PRO A 44 14.00 -15.73 -8.17
CA PRO A 44 14.24 -15.70 -6.72
C PRO A 44 14.52 -14.29 -6.19
N GLN A 45 14.61 -13.29 -7.06
CA GLN A 45 15.04 -11.95 -6.69
C GLN A 45 13.84 -11.11 -6.21
N LEU A 46 13.81 -10.84 -4.90
CA LEU A 46 12.91 -9.87 -4.30
C LEU A 46 13.30 -8.46 -4.75
N VAL A 47 12.34 -7.69 -5.28
CA VAL A 47 12.57 -6.29 -5.61
C VAL A 47 11.71 -5.40 -4.69
N SER A 48 12.40 -4.57 -3.91
CA SER A 48 11.77 -3.50 -3.13
C SER A 48 11.50 -2.32 -4.05
N LEU A 49 10.25 -2.00 -4.32
CA LEU A 49 9.94 -1.15 -5.47
C LEU A 49 9.31 0.19 -5.11
N TYR A 50 8.44 0.21 -4.10
CA TYR A 50 7.55 1.35 -3.96
C TYR A 50 7.28 1.76 -2.52
N GLN A 51 7.15 3.07 -2.31
CA GLN A 51 6.66 3.67 -1.09
C GLN A 51 5.22 4.14 -1.29
N ILE A 52 4.25 3.41 -0.74
CA ILE A 52 2.84 3.82 -0.70
C ILE A 52 2.68 4.75 0.51
N SER A 53 2.34 6.01 0.29
CA SER A 53 1.94 6.92 1.36
C SER A 53 0.42 6.86 1.50
N ILE A 54 -0.07 6.57 2.71
CA ILE A 54 -1.50 6.59 3.03
C ILE A 54 -1.74 7.50 4.22
N VAL A 55 -2.97 7.99 4.32
CA VAL A 55 -3.48 8.68 5.49
C VAL A 55 -4.77 7.98 5.91
N ASP A 56 -4.84 7.55 7.18
CA ASP A 56 -6.02 6.91 7.76
C ASP A 56 -6.22 7.38 9.21
N GLN A 57 -7.46 7.39 9.68
CA GLN A 57 -7.78 7.60 11.09
C GLN A 57 -7.55 6.33 11.94
N SER A 58 -7.30 5.18 11.29
CA SER A 58 -6.98 3.94 11.98
C SER A 58 -5.49 3.87 12.36
N PRO A 59 -5.16 3.51 13.62
CA PRO A 59 -3.78 3.18 14.00
C PRO A 59 -3.29 1.85 13.38
N LYS A 60 -4.19 1.11 12.73
CA LYS A 60 -3.94 -0.19 12.08
C LYS A 60 -4.45 -0.12 10.65
N PRO A 61 -3.58 0.17 9.68
CA PRO A 61 -3.98 0.28 8.29
C PRO A 61 -4.36 -1.11 7.73
N LYS A 62 -5.36 -1.14 6.85
CA LYS A 62 -5.86 -2.37 6.24
C LYS A 62 -5.57 -2.39 4.76
N LEU A 63 -4.51 -3.09 4.39
CA LEU A 63 -4.14 -3.34 3.00
C LEU A 63 -4.51 -4.76 2.59
N SER A 64 -5.13 -4.91 1.42
CA SER A 64 -5.50 -6.20 0.83
C SER A 64 -5.37 -6.17 -0.69
N TRP A 65 -5.10 -7.31 -1.29
CA TRP A 65 -5.08 -7.47 -2.74
C TRP A 65 -6.50 -7.54 -3.30
N LYS A 66 -6.77 -6.77 -4.36
CA LYS A 66 -8.02 -6.88 -5.14
C LYS A 66 -7.86 -7.89 -6.28
N ASN A 67 -6.71 -7.83 -6.94
CA ASN A 67 -6.23 -8.74 -7.98
C ASN A 67 -4.71 -8.64 -8.01
N GLU A 68 -4.05 -9.32 -8.93
CA GLU A 68 -2.58 -9.32 -9.08
C GLU A 68 -1.92 -7.94 -9.30
N PHE A 69 -2.69 -6.93 -9.73
CA PHE A 69 -2.20 -5.61 -10.14
C PHE A 69 -2.67 -4.49 -9.21
N GLU A 70 -3.66 -4.74 -8.36
CA GLU A 70 -4.34 -3.70 -7.59
C GLU A 70 -4.33 -4.03 -6.09
N LEU A 71 -3.84 -3.07 -5.31
CA LEU A 71 -3.91 -3.08 -3.86
C LEU A 71 -5.03 -2.16 -3.39
N ILE A 72 -5.87 -2.62 -2.48
CA ILE A 72 -6.88 -1.82 -1.80
C ILE A 72 -6.36 -1.45 -0.41
N HIS A 73 -6.50 -0.17 -0.08
CA HIS A 73 -6.50 0.32 1.29
C HIS A 73 -7.93 0.64 1.71
N ARG A 74 -8.44 -0.07 2.72
CA ARG A 74 -9.77 0.21 3.30
C ARG A 74 -9.61 1.03 4.56
N LYS A 75 -10.01 2.31 4.50
CA LYS A 75 -9.92 3.26 5.59
C LYS A 75 -10.92 2.96 6.71
N LYS A 76 -10.71 3.57 7.87
CA LYS A 76 -11.62 3.45 9.02
C LYS A 76 -13.05 3.91 8.71
N ASP A 77 -13.20 4.95 7.88
CA ASP A 77 -14.50 5.50 7.49
C ASP A 77 -15.26 4.63 6.46
N GLY A 78 -14.65 3.51 6.04
CA GLY A 78 -15.22 2.59 5.06
C GLY A 78 -14.89 2.95 3.60
N SER A 79 -14.25 4.09 3.35
CA SER A 79 -13.78 4.44 2.02
C SER A 79 -12.62 3.53 1.58
N GLU A 80 -12.49 3.34 0.27
CA GLU A 80 -11.44 2.52 -0.32
C GLU A 80 -10.58 3.36 -1.26
N GLU A 81 -9.26 3.23 -1.10
CA GLU A 81 -8.27 3.73 -2.04
C GLU A 81 -7.67 2.55 -2.80
N ILE A 82 -7.66 2.64 -4.13
CA ILE A 82 -7.14 1.60 -5.02
C ILE A 82 -5.81 2.08 -5.62
N TYR A 83 -4.75 1.31 -5.39
CA TYR A 83 -3.44 1.53 -5.97
C TYR A 83 -3.21 0.55 -7.12
N ASN A 84 -3.21 1.07 -8.35
CA ASN A 84 -2.85 0.29 -9.53
C ASN A 84 -1.32 0.23 -9.66
N LEU A 85 -0.75 -0.94 -9.44
CA LEU A 85 0.68 -1.15 -9.40
C LEU A 85 1.34 -1.14 -10.78
N GLN A 86 0.59 -1.43 -11.85
CA GLN A 86 1.09 -1.27 -13.22
C GLN A 86 1.31 0.19 -13.56
N LYS A 87 0.46 1.09 -13.07
CA LYS A 87 0.67 2.55 -13.25
C LYS A 87 1.84 3.07 -12.44
N ILE A 88 2.03 2.53 -11.24
CA ILE A 88 3.06 2.99 -10.30
C ILE A 88 4.45 2.43 -10.67
N SER A 89 4.52 1.19 -11.11
CA SER A 89 5.77 0.50 -11.46
C SER A 89 5.60 -0.33 -12.74
N PRO A 90 5.41 0.31 -13.90
CA PRO A 90 5.09 -0.37 -15.16
C PRO A 90 6.15 -1.38 -15.58
N GLN A 91 7.44 -1.14 -15.32
CA GLN A 91 8.50 -2.08 -15.66
C GLN A 91 8.42 -3.46 -14.96
N MET A 92 7.56 -3.61 -13.95
CA MET A 92 7.43 -4.83 -13.16
C MET A 92 6.26 -5.72 -13.55
N PHE A 93 5.38 -5.24 -14.44
CA PHE A 93 4.17 -5.93 -14.87
C PHE A 93 4.08 -5.95 -16.40
#